data_AF-A0A534QEB0-F1
#
_entry.id   AF-A0A534QEB0-F1
#
_cell.length_a   1.000
_cell.length_b   1.000
_cell.length_c   1.000
_cell.angle_alpha   90.00
_cell.angle_beta   90.00
_cell.angle_gamma   90.00
#
_symmetry.space_group_name_H-M   'P 1'
#
loop_
_entity.id
_entity.type
_entity.pdbx_description
1 polymer ?
#
loop_
_entity_poly.entity_id
_entity_poly.type
_entity_poly.pdbx_seq_one_letter_code
_entity_poly.pdbx_strand_id
1 'polypeptide(L)'
;MPAGIGSDRCAFRAAIVLGLALGLIAGSGATARAQLGGVCGDGIVDVLLGEQCDEGAGNGASDSCCNATCQLRAAGEVCRAAAGVCDAEEVCTGLTAVCPPDLKSTAVCRAAAGACD
;
A
#
# COMPACT_ATOMS: atom_id res chain seq x y z
N MET A 1 -1.39 16.07 30.47
CA MET A 1 -0.18 16.91 30.66
C MET A 1 1.03 16.00 30.54
N PRO A 2 1.90 16.22 29.54
CA PRO A 2 2.94 15.30 29.07
C PRO A 2 4.25 15.47 29.84
N ALA A 3 5.15 14.49 29.71
CA ALA A 3 6.58 14.71 29.81
C ALA A 3 7.25 13.89 28.68
N GLY A 4 7.74 14.60 27.66
CA GLY A 4 8.54 14.03 26.58
C GLY A 4 10.04 14.15 26.85
N ILE A 5 10.81 13.76 25.82
CA ILE A 5 12.28 13.76 25.67
C ILE A 5 12.92 12.49 26.28
N GLY A 6 13.68 11.66 25.57
CA GLY A 6 14.17 11.73 24.21
C GLY A 6 14.97 10.48 23.88
N SER A 7 14.99 10.17 22.59
CA SER A 7 15.87 9.20 21.95
C SER A 7 17.33 9.63 22.08
N ASP A 8 18.21 8.62 22.04
CA ASP A 8 19.63 8.66 21.66
C ASP A 8 20.73 8.75 22.74
N ARG A 9 21.28 7.56 23.03
CA ARG A 9 22.72 7.20 22.94
C ARG A 9 23.71 7.93 23.88
N CYS A 10 24.04 7.29 25.01
CA CYS A 10 25.43 7.09 25.47
C CYS A 10 25.49 6.27 26.77
N ALA A 11 25.48 4.95 26.68
CA ALA A 11 26.15 4.07 27.65
C ALA A 11 26.25 2.65 27.07
N PHE A 12 27.12 2.55 26.07
CA PHE A 12 27.73 1.31 25.61
C PHE A 12 28.26 0.53 26.82
N ARG A 13 27.60 -0.56 27.23
CA ARG A 13 28.25 -1.59 28.06
C ARG A 13 28.45 -2.83 27.21
N ALA A 14 29.72 -2.94 26.82
CA ALA A 14 30.39 -4.05 26.18
C ALA A 14 29.92 -5.43 26.65
N ALA A 15 29.47 -6.24 25.69
CA ALA A 15 29.63 -7.69 25.72
C ALA A 15 30.31 -8.09 24.41
N ILE A 16 31.61 -8.32 24.50
CA ILE A 16 32.46 -8.84 23.43
C ILE A 16 32.10 -10.32 23.29
N VAL A 17 31.35 -10.68 22.25
CA VAL A 17 31.34 -12.05 21.72
C VAL A 17 31.94 -11.98 20.32
N LEU A 18 33.19 -12.40 20.27
CA LEU A 18 34.01 -12.55 19.08
C LEU A 18 33.39 -13.63 18.18
N GLY A 19 32.70 -13.20 17.12
CA GLY A 19 32.13 -14.10 16.12
C GLY A 19 31.98 -13.36 14.80
N LEU A 20 33.01 -13.46 13.95
CA LEU A 20 32.97 -13.05 12.55
C LEU A 20 31.74 -13.66 11.86
N ALA A 21 30.80 -12.82 11.46
CA ALA A 21 29.91 -13.10 10.34
C ALA A 21 29.64 -11.80 9.61
N LEU A 22 30.39 -11.64 8.52
CA LEU A 22 30.13 -10.85 7.34
C LEU A 22 28.66 -10.39 7.22
N GLY A 23 28.48 -9.08 7.09
CA GLY A 23 27.15 -8.48 6.95
C GLY A 23 26.37 -9.06 5.76
N LEU A 24 25.10 -9.32 6.00
CA LEU A 24 24.07 -9.10 5.01
C LEU A 24 23.05 -8.13 5.61
N ILE A 25 23.18 -6.87 5.23
CA ILE A 25 22.04 -5.99 5.02
C ILE A 25 21.15 -6.67 3.98
N ALA A 26 20.26 -7.55 4.44
CA ALA A 26 19.09 -7.92 3.67
C ALA A 26 18.17 -6.70 3.66
N GLY A 27 18.47 -5.75 2.77
CA GLY A 27 17.41 -4.93 2.22
C GLY A 27 16.38 -5.89 1.65
N SER A 28 15.13 -5.73 2.04
CA SER A 28 13.98 -6.47 1.50
C SER A 28 13.70 -6.01 0.05
N GLY A 29 14.74 -6.01 -0.80
CA GLY A 29 14.61 -5.94 -2.23
C GLY A 29 14.04 -7.27 -2.67
N ALA A 30 12.81 -7.23 -3.17
CA ALA A 30 12.08 -8.34 -3.72
C ALA A 30 13.01 -9.35 -4.40
N THR A 31 12.95 -10.61 -3.97
CA THR A 31 13.45 -11.73 -4.77
C THR A 31 12.56 -11.85 -6.00
N ALA A 32 12.72 -10.94 -6.96
CA ALA A 32 12.19 -11.08 -8.30
C ALA A 32 13.00 -12.18 -8.97
N ARG A 33 12.50 -13.42 -8.87
CA ARG A 33 13.01 -14.52 -9.68
C ARG A 33 12.57 -14.23 -11.11
N ALA A 34 13.49 -13.73 -11.94
CA ALA A 34 13.28 -13.67 -13.37
C ALA A 34 13.15 -15.11 -13.91
N GLN A 35 11.92 -15.52 -14.21
CA GLN A 35 11.59 -16.78 -14.89
C GLN A 35 10.86 -16.44 -16.20
N LEU A 36 11.29 -17.08 -17.28
CA LEU A 36 10.94 -16.80 -18.68
C LEU A 36 9.52 -17.26 -19.07
N GLY A 37 8.50 -16.84 -18.31
CA GLY A 37 7.09 -17.07 -18.62
C GLY A 37 6.19 -16.42 -17.57
N GLY A 38 5.46 -15.38 -18.01
CA GLY A 38 4.53 -14.54 -17.23
C GLY A 38 5.04 -14.08 -15.89
N VAL A 39 5.70 -12.93 -15.90
CA VAL A 39 6.17 -12.31 -14.67
C VAL A 39 5.19 -11.24 -14.31
N CYS A 40 4.38 -11.51 -13.29
CA CYS A 40 3.60 -10.49 -12.64
C CYS A 40 4.48 -9.29 -12.27
N GLY A 41 4.13 -8.12 -12.82
CA GLY A 41 4.83 -6.86 -12.63
C GLY A 41 5.72 -6.43 -13.80
N ASP A 42 5.53 -6.99 -15.00
CA ASP A 42 6.20 -6.52 -16.22
C ASP A 42 5.36 -5.52 -17.04
N GLY A 43 4.11 -5.25 -16.61
CA GLY A 43 3.19 -4.33 -17.24
C GLY A 43 2.40 -4.93 -18.41
N ILE A 44 2.45 -6.25 -18.60
CA ILE A 44 1.70 -6.98 -19.61
C ILE A 44 0.76 -7.96 -18.90
N VAL A 45 -0.53 -7.96 -19.26
CA VAL A 45 -1.50 -8.90 -18.67
C VAL A 45 -1.41 -10.26 -19.38
N ASP A 46 -0.76 -11.23 -18.76
CA ASP A 46 -0.65 -12.60 -19.26
C ASP A 46 -1.88 -13.45 -18.87
N VAL A 47 -2.99 -13.23 -19.57
CA VAL A 47 -4.27 -13.93 -19.33
C VAL A 47 -4.16 -15.47 -19.41
N LEU A 48 -3.21 -15.98 -20.19
CA LEU A 48 -2.94 -17.42 -20.34
C LEU A 48 -2.27 -18.03 -19.10
N LEU A 49 -1.63 -17.20 -18.27
CA LEU A 49 -0.96 -17.59 -17.03
C LEU A 49 -1.78 -17.20 -15.78
N GLY A 50 -3.00 -16.69 -16.00
CA GLY A 50 -3.97 -16.42 -14.94
C GLY A 50 -3.90 -15.01 -14.38
N GLU A 51 -3.20 -14.09 -15.02
CA GLU A 51 -3.21 -12.68 -14.62
C GLU A 51 -4.53 -12.02 -14.97
N GLN A 52 -5.08 -11.27 -14.02
CA GLN A 52 -6.29 -10.46 -14.21
C GLN A 52 -5.94 -8.97 -14.40
N CYS A 53 -4.75 -8.57 -13.97
CA CYS A 53 -4.22 -7.22 -14.07
C CYS A 53 -2.70 -7.25 -14.00
N ASP A 54 -2.03 -6.25 -14.58
CA ASP A 54 -0.60 -6.05 -14.41
C ASP A 54 -0.29 -4.56 -14.63
N GLU A 55 0.05 -3.86 -13.54
CA GLU A 55 0.45 -2.45 -13.55
C GLU A 55 1.97 -2.30 -13.41
N GLY A 56 2.72 -3.35 -13.73
CA GLY A 56 4.15 -3.40 -13.60
C GLY A 56 4.60 -3.32 -12.14
N ALA A 57 5.56 -2.43 -11.87
CA ALA A 57 5.97 -2.08 -10.51
C ALA A 57 4.85 -1.44 -9.65
N GLY A 58 3.70 -1.10 -10.24
CA GLY A 58 2.53 -0.56 -9.54
C GLY A 58 1.68 -1.61 -8.81
N ASN A 59 1.90 -2.91 -9.04
CA ASN A 59 1.14 -3.97 -8.41
C ASN A 59 1.22 -3.91 -6.88
N GLY A 60 0.08 -4.03 -6.21
CA GLY A 60 -0.03 -3.95 -4.75
C GLY A 60 0.07 -2.54 -4.17
N ALA A 61 0.11 -1.49 -5.00
CA ALA A 61 0.00 -0.12 -4.52
C ALA A 61 -1.35 0.10 -3.80
N SER A 62 -1.34 0.97 -2.80
CA SER A 62 -2.55 1.32 -2.02
C SER A 62 -3.66 1.79 -2.95
N ASP A 63 -3.33 2.69 -3.89
CA ASP A 63 -4.27 3.30 -4.84
C ASP A 63 -4.59 2.43 -6.07
N SER A 64 -4.20 1.15 -6.07
CA SER A 64 -4.37 0.22 -7.20
C SER A 64 -5.13 -1.03 -6.83
N CYS A 65 -6.26 -1.30 -7.46
CA CYS A 65 -7.00 -2.56 -7.33
C CYS A 65 -6.31 -3.79 -7.95
N CYS A 66 -5.08 -3.68 -8.43
CA CYS A 66 -4.24 -4.83 -8.75
C CYS A 66 -3.41 -5.24 -7.53
N ASN A 67 -3.54 -6.50 -7.09
CA ASN A 67 -2.74 -6.99 -5.98
C ASN A 67 -1.31 -7.35 -6.43
N ALA A 68 -0.42 -7.61 -5.47
CA ALA A 68 0.99 -7.93 -5.73
C ALA A 68 1.22 -9.25 -6.51
N THR A 69 0.16 -10.01 -6.80
CA THR A 69 0.17 -11.28 -7.54
C THR A 69 -0.63 -11.21 -8.84
N CYS A 70 -0.88 -10.01 -9.35
CA CYS A 70 -1.55 -9.78 -10.64
C CYS A 70 -2.99 -10.32 -10.68
N GLN A 71 -3.64 -10.29 -9.52
CA GLN A 71 -5.06 -10.57 -9.39
C GLN A 71 -5.80 -9.29 -8.99
N LEU A 72 -7.04 -9.17 -9.44
CA LEU A 72 -7.91 -8.10 -8.98
C LEU A 72 -8.22 -8.28 -7.50
N ARG A 73 -8.09 -7.19 -6.74
CA ARG A 73 -8.59 -7.09 -5.37
C ARG A 73 -10.10 -7.31 -5.35
N ALA A 74 -10.61 -7.93 -4.29
CA ALA A 74 -12.02 -8.28 -4.21
C ALA A 74 -12.92 -7.03 -4.20
N ALA A 75 -14.17 -7.20 -4.66
CA ALA A 75 -15.17 -6.15 -4.57
C ALA A 75 -15.38 -5.74 -3.10
N GLY A 76 -15.33 -4.44 -2.83
CA GLY A 76 -15.45 -3.90 -1.47
C GLY A 76 -14.14 -3.73 -0.70
N GLU A 77 -12.99 -4.16 -1.25
CA GLU A 77 -11.70 -3.85 -0.62
C GLU A 77 -11.34 -2.37 -0.82
N VAL A 78 -10.99 -1.68 0.27
CA VAL A 78 -10.63 -0.25 0.24
C VAL A 78 -9.33 -0.05 -0.55
N CYS A 79 -9.40 0.78 -1.59
CA CYS A 79 -8.25 1.22 -2.38
C CYS A 79 -7.88 2.68 -2.12
N ARG A 80 -8.79 3.48 -1.57
CA ARG A 80 -8.45 4.74 -0.93
C ARG A 80 -9.28 4.93 0.33
N ALA A 81 -8.59 5.19 1.45
CA ALA A 81 -9.26 5.54 2.70
C ALA A 81 -9.79 6.98 2.64
N ALA A 82 -10.91 7.22 3.29
CA ALA A 82 -11.45 8.57 3.44
C ALA A 82 -10.48 9.49 4.18
N ALA A 83 -10.17 10.65 3.60
CA ALA A 83 -9.31 11.69 4.18
C ALA A 83 -10.02 12.57 5.23
N GLY A 84 -11.30 12.31 5.52
CA GLY A 84 -12.06 13.03 6.54
C GLY A 84 -13.57 12.82 6.40
N VAL A 85 -14.36 13.52 7.22
CA VAL A 85 -15.85 13.37 7.26
C VAL A 85 -16.55 13.75 5.96
N CYS A 86 -15.85 14.47 5.08
CA CYS A 86 -16.33 14.92 3.78
C CYS A 86 -15.83 14.10 2.60
N ASP A 87 -15.02 13.09 2.87
CA ASP A 87 -14.41 12.26 1.86
C ASP A 87 -15.11 10.91 1.85
N ALA A 88 -15.45 10.39 0.67
CA ALA A 88 -15.87 9.01 0.57
C ALA A 88 -14.63 8.10 0.60
N GLU A 89 -14.80 6.88 1.09
CA GLU A 89 -13.84 5.80 0.81
C GLU A 89 -14.14 5.19 -0.57
N GLU A 90 -13.10 4.73 -1.25
CA GLU A 90 -13.22 4.07 -2.54
C GLU A 90 -12.79 2.64 -2.38
N VAL A 91 -13.64 1.78 -2.90
CA VAL A 91 -13.47 0.36 -2.86
C VAL A 91 -13.30 -0.18 -4.26
N CYS A 92 -12.48 -1.22 -4.38
CA CYS A 92 -12.33 -1.96 -5.60
C CYS A 92 -13.67 -2.55 -6.03
N THR A 93 -13.91 -2.54 -7.33
CA THR A 93 -15.12 -3.14 -7.93
C THR A 93 -14.98 -4.66 -8.07
N GLY A 94 -13.76 -5.19 -7.95
CA GLY A 94 -13.43 -6.57 -8.31
C GLY A 94 -13.36 -6.83 -9.81
N LEU A 95 -13.47 -5.79 -10.65
CA LEU A 95 -13.54 -5.92 -12.11
C LEU A 95 -12.42 -5.18 -12.85
N THR A 96 -11.75 -4.22 -12.19
CA THR A 96 -10.72 -3.37 -12.80
C THR A 96 -9.54 -3.15 -11.85
N ALA A 97 -8.34 -3.02 -12.41
CA ALA A 97 -7.11 -2.72 -11.66
C ALA A 97 -7.07 -1.27 -11.14
N VAL A 98 -7.80 -0.37 -11.78
CA VAL A 98 -7.85 1.04 -11.40
C VAL A 98 -8.80 1.23 -10.21
N CYS A 99 -8.32 1.91 -9.16
CA CYS A 99 -9.17 2.39 -8.07
C CYS A 99 -10.17 3.42 -8.62
N PRO A 100 -11.46 3.38 -8.24
CA PRO A 100 -12.44 4.38 -8.68
C PRO A 100 -12.00 5.83 -8.39
N PRO A 101 -12.51 6.81 -9.15
CA PRO A 101 -12.17 8.22 -8.94
C PRO A 101 -12.57 8.71 -7.55
N ASP A 102 -11.81 9.69 -7.03
CA ASP A 102 -12.10 10.35 -5.75
C ASP A 102 -13.47 11.01 -5.73
N LEU A 103 -14.31 10.49 -4.84
CA LEU A 103 -15.65 10.97 -4.57
C LEU A 103 -15.68 11.67 -3.22
N LYS A 104 -16.38 12.81 -3.19
CA LYS A 104 -16.75 13.47 -1.94
C LYS A 104 -18.04 12.90 -1.40
N SER A 105 -18.17 12.94 -0.07
CA SER A 105 -19.40 12.55 0.60
C SER A 105 -20.56 13.40 0.08
N THR A 106 -21.67 12.75 -0.26
CA THR A 106 -22.93 13.42 -0.60
C THR A 106 -23.80 13.67 0.64
N ALA A 107 -23.36 13.18 1.80
CA ALA A 107 -24.00 13.49 3.08
C ALA A 107 -23.64 14.90 3.57
N VAL A 108 -24.40 15.41 4.54
CA VAL A 108 -24.09 16.69 5.18
C VAL A 108 -22.77 16.57 5.94
N CYS A 109 -21.73 17.11 5.31
CA CYS A 109 -20.36 17.21 5.75
C CYS A 109 -20.16 17.91 7.10
N ARG A 110 -20.94 18.97 7.31
CA ARG A 110 -20.91 19.80 8.50
C ARG A 110 -22.29 20.43 8.65
N ALA A 111 -22.81 20.41 9.87
CA ALA A 111 -24.02 21.14 10.17
C ALA A 111 -23.83 22.64 9.90
N ALA A 112 -24.86 23.29 9.35
CA ALA A 112 -24.92 24.74 9.32
C ALA A 112 -24.82 25.28 10.76
N ALA A 113 -23.91 26.20 11.00
CA ALA A 113 -23.65 26.80 12.31
C ALA A 113 -24.52 28.03 12.57
N GLY A 114 -25.29 28.49 11.58
CA GLY A 114 -26.20 29.63 11.71
C GLY A 114 -27.00 29.91 10.45
N ALA A 115 -27.85 30.92 10.51
CA ALA A 115 -28.74 31.32 9.41
C ALA A 115 -28.01 31.96 8.20
N CYS A 116 -26.74 32.32 8.35
CA CYS A 116 -25.89 32.92 7.31
C CYS A 116 -24.60 32.12 7.08
N ASP A 117 -24.62 30.82 7.39
CA ASP A 117 -23.55 29.88 7.05
C ASP A 117 -23.65 29.45 5.58
#